data_AF-A0A424YR50-F1
#
_entry.id   AF-A0A424YR50-F1
#
_cell.length_a   1.000
_cell.length_b   1.000
_cell.length_c   1.000
_cell.angle_alpha   90.00
_cell.angle_beta   90.00
_cell.angle_gamma   90.00
#
_symmetry.space_group_name_H-M   'P 1'
#
loop_
_entity.id
_entity.type
_entity.pdbx_description
1 polymer ?
#
loop_
_entity_poly.entity_id
_entity_poly.type
_entity_poly.pdbx_seq_one_letter_code
_entity_poly.pdbx_strand_id
1 'polypeptide(L)'
;MTGRQALLPVFLLVLCLTAGCTLVQQDVVPPSITPVATENGVLLISHSFLFEEHEITLHIPVDAGVYYGAVASEKQILLYTDLEDREWLPIYYAAFITDPLQEPFFNELMQALWMIQQDLSLDDDRFLELCTVFVQSLPYDDDTTLVEPKYPIETFGDGTGDCDDKSLLLAGILSRAGYETALLLYLEEKHMAVGVRASGCVATEDGYAYIETTKPHFVGLYPERLEGDIVLSSQPIIIPVGEGEKRYDSCHETAAFSAILHFCRDQVDALNARMETESRELRELEEEIADLRSSMDLHLREGRYTEYNRQVPVFNAMIAEYNMRIDAYNELVREAERYVGIHAMILEQKHDRPGLYQRMKRDGILAEVY
;
A
#
# COMPACT_ATOMS: atom_id res chain seq x y z
N MET A 1 -7.14 66.76 -84.51
CA MET A 1 -8.10 65.69 -84.14
C MET A 1 -7.30 64.40 -84.12
N THR A 2 -6.65 64.08 -82.99
CA THR A 2 -7.15 63.29 -81.82
C THR A 2 -6.71 61.83 -81.93
N GLY A 3 -5.85 61.40 -81.01
CA GLY A 3 -5.43 60.00 -80.86
C GLY A 3 -4.21 59.84 -79.96
N ARG A 4 -4.27 60.34 -78.71
CA ARG A 4 -3.30 60.05 -77.65
C ARG A 4 -3.48 58.59 -77.22
N GLN A 5 -2.45 57.75 -77.37
CA GLN A 5 -2.39 56.45 -76.70
C GLN A 5 -1.78 56.64 -75.31
N ALA A 6 -2.54 56.26 -74.28
CA ALA A 6 -2.13 56.27 -72.88
C ALA A 6 -1.48 54.92 -72.54
N LEU A 7 -0.23 54.95 -72.04
CA LEU A 7 0.42 53.83 -71.40
C LEU A 7 0.02 53.81 -69.91
N LEU A 8 -0.65 52.74 -69.48
CA LEU A 8 -0.90 52.44 -68.06
C LEU A 8 0.40 51.93 -67.40
N PRO A 9 0.78 52.40 -66.21
CA PRO A 9 1.78 51.71 -65.39
C PRO A 9 1.10 50.57 -64.60
N VAL A 10 1.64 49.36 -64.73
CA VAL A 10 1.30 48.21 -63.89
C VAL A 10 1.94 48.42 -62.53
N PHE A 11 1.13 48.65 -61.49
CA PHE A 11 1.57 48.61 -60.10
C PHE A 11 1.75 47.15 -59.68
N LEU A 12 2.99 46.73 -59.45
CA LEU A 12 3.32 45.44 -58.87
C LEU A 12 3.06 45.52 -57.36
N LEU A 13 1.95 44.96 -56.90
CA LEU A 13 1.62 44.84 -55.48
C LEU A 13 2.49 43.72 -54.90
N VAL A 14 3.57 44.07 -54.21
CA VAL A 14 4.36 43.11 -53.41
C VAL A 14 3.54 42.78 -52.17
N LEU A 15 2.88 41.61 -52.19
CA LEU A 15 2.30 41.00 -50.98
C LEU A 15 3.45 40.54 -50.08
N CYS A 16 3.76 41.33 -49.06
CA CYS A 16 4.51 40.86 -47.91
C CYS A 16 3.66 39.81 -47.18
N LEU A 17 3.93 38.53 -47.44
CA LEU A 17 3.47 37.43 -46.60
C LEU A 17 4.25 37.52 -45.28
N THR A 18 3.70 38.24 -44.31
CA THR A 18 4.08 38.04 -42.91
C THR A 18 3.58 36.65 -42.53
N ALA A 19 4.50 35.69 -42.46
CA ALA A 19 4.27 34.44 -41.77
C ALA A 19 4.00 34.78 -40.30
N GLY A 20 2.73 35.00 -39.98
CA GLY A 20 2.29 35.03 -38.59
C GLY A 20 2.54 33.63 -38.04
N CYS A 21 3.53 33.50 -37.16
CA CYS A 21 3.55 32.38 -36.22
C CYS A 21 2.24 32.46 -35.44
N THR A 22 1.25 31.67 -35.83
CA THR A 22 0.12 31.36 -34.96
C THR A 22 0.71 30.55 -33.83
N LEU A 23 1.07 31.21 -32.73
CA LEU A 23 1.15 30.57 -31.44
C LEU A 23 -0.25 30.01 -31.19
N VAL A 24 -0.41 28.71 -31.41
CA VAL A 24 -1.54 27.97 -30.86
C VAL A 24 -1.32 28.04 -29.36
N GLN A 25 -2.10 28.89 -28.69
CA GLN A 25 -2.14 28.90 -27.24
C GLN A 25 -2.67 27.52 -26.83
N GLN A 26 -1.84 26.75 -26.11
CA GLN A 26 -2.31 25.49 -25.54
C GLN A 26 -3.39 25.81 -24.52
N ASP A 27 -4.53 25.11 -24.58
CA ASP A 27 -5.65 25.32 -23.66
C ASP A 27 -5.28 24.94 -22.20
N VAL A 28 -4.23 24.12 -22.05
CA VAL A 28 -3.69 23.64 -20.78
C VAL A 28 -2.16 23.66 -20.84
N VAL A 29 -1.51 24.24 -19.81
CA VAL A 29 -0.05 24.16 -19.62
C VAL A 29 0.21 23.36 -18.34
N PRO A 30 0.65 22.10 -18.46
CA PRO A 30 0.97 21.26 -17.31
C PRO A 30 2.25 21.71 -16.61
N PRO A 31 2.46 21.29 -15.35
CA PRO A 31 3.73 21.50 -14.67
C PRO A 31 4.86 20.77 -15.41
N SER A 32 6.06 21.36 -15.38
CA SER A 32 7.26 20.76 -15.97
C SER A 32 8.50 21.16 -15.18
N ILE A 33 9.52 20.31 -15.23
CA ILE A 33 10.78 20.54 -14.54
C ILE A 33 11.58 21.61 -15.29
N THR A 34 12.07 22.59 -14.54
CA THR A 34 13.08 23.55 -15.01
C THR A 34 14.42 23.23 -14.34
N PRO A 35 15.39 22.61 -15.05
CA PRO A 35 16.68 22.27 -14.47
C PRO A 35 17.43 23.51 -13.95
N VAL A 36 18.13 23.34 -12.84
CA VAL A 36 19.02 24.36 -12.28
C VAL A 36 20.49 24.02 -12.52
N ALA A 37 21.32 25.05 -12.67
CA ALA A 37 22.77 24.84 -12.80
C ALA A 37 23.37 24.47 -11.43
N THR A 38 24.13 23.37 -11.38
CA THR A 38 24.77 22.87 -10.16
C THR A 38 26.29 22.73 -10.34
N GLU A 39 27.06 22.94 -9.27
CA GLU A 39 28.53 22.77 -9.29
C GLU A 39 28.96 21.29 -9.23
N ASN A 40 28.11 20.43 -8.67
CA ASN A 40 28.24 18.97 -8.64
C ASN A 40 27.11 18.35 -9.45
N GLY A 41 27.44 17.53 -10.46
CA GLY A 41 26.47 17.06 -11.45
C GLY A 41 25.61 15.85 -11.04
N VAL A 42 25.99 15.09 -10.00
CA VAL A 42 25.32 13.83 -9.64
C VAL A 42 25.26 13.63 -8.13
N LEU A 43 24.08 13.27 -7.62
CA LEU A 43 23.83 12.82 -6.25
C LEU A 43 23.72 11.28 -6.27
N LEU A 44 24.50 10.58 -5.45
CA LEU A 44 24.34 9.13 -5.31
C LEU A 44 23.39 8.85 -4.16
N ILE A 45 22.16 8.45 -4.48
CA ILE A 45 21.10 8.20 -3.49
C ILE A 45 20.96 6.69 -3.30
N SER A 46 20.76 6.27 -2.05
CA SER A 46 20.69 4.85 -1.69
C SER A 46 19.49 4.54 -0.82
N HIS A 47 18.78 3.45 -1.14
CA HIS A 47 17.64 2.96 -0.38
C HIS A 47 17.82 1.48 -0.10
N SER A 48 17.55 1.05 1.13
CA SER A 48 17.63 -0.36 1.54
C SER A 48 16.29 -0.84 2.09
N PHE A 49 15.90 -2.05 1.71
CA PHE A 49 14.63 -2.64 2.11
C PHE A 49 14.71 -4.17 2.08
N LEU A 50 13.84 -4.82 2.84
CA LEU A 50 13.71 -6.26 2.86
C LEU A 50 12.71 -6.69 1.78
N PHE A 51 13.12 -7.62 0.92
CA PHE A 51 12.25 -8.27 -0.05
C PHE A 51 12.50 -9.77 -0.02
N GLU A 52 11.44 -10.53 0.25
CA GLU A 52 11.56 -11.96 0.58
C GLU A 52 12.64 -12.18 1.67
N GLU A 53 13.58 -13.10 1.45
CA GLU A 53 14.68 -13.37 2.38
C GLU A 53 15.91 -12.47 2.17
N HIS A 54 15.83 -11.44 1.33
CA HIS A 54 16.98 -10.64 0.88
C HIS A 54 16.89 -9.18 1.32
N GLU A 55 17.99 -8.68 1.89
CA GLU A 55 18.19 -7.23 2.06
C GLU A 55 18.70 -6.64 0.74
N ILE A 56 17.86 -5.82 0.11
CA ILE A 56 18.14 -5.18 -1.18
C ILE A 56 18.60 -3.76 -0.92
N THR A 57 19.66 -3.34 -1.60
CA THR A 57 20.11 -1.94 -1.62
C THR A 57 20.18 -1.43 -3.06
N LEU A 58 19.44 -0.37 -3.34
CA LEU A 58 19.54 0.39 -4.59
C LEU A 58 20.54 1.52 -4.43
N HIS A 59 21.39 1.72 -5.44
CA HIS A 59 22.34 2.84 -5.51
C HIS A 59 22.16 3.53 -6.86
N ILE A 60 21.45 4.65 -6.87
CA ILE A 60 21.05 5.31 -8.12
C ILE A 60 21.73 6.68 -8.22
N PRO A 61 22.47 6.95 -9.31
CA PRO A 61 22.93 8.30 -9.61
C PRO A 61 21.75 9.16 -10.06
N VAL A 62 21.55 10.28 -9.38
CA VAL A 62 20.50 11.26 -9.66
C VAL A 62 21.16 12.55 -10.16
N ASP A 63 20.71 13.08 -11.30
CA ASP A 63 21.20 14.37 -11.79
C ASP A 63 20.78 15.49 -10.82
N ALA A 64 21.76 16.19 -10.25
CA ALA A 64 21.51 17.19 -9.23
C ALA A 64 20.72 18.39 -9.79
N GLY A 65 20.97 18.77 -11.05
CA GLY A 65 20.30 19.90 -11.69
C GLY A 65 18.84 19.61 -12.00
N VAL A 66 18.52 18.37 -12.39
CA VAL A 66 17.14 17.91 -12.56
C VAL A 66 16.45 17.78 -11.21
N TYR A 67 17.07 17.16 -10.20
CA TYR A 67 16.49 17.01 -8.86
C TYR A 67 16.17 18.36 -8.22
N TYR A 68 17.15 19.27 -8.10
CA TYR A 68 16.89 20.59 -7.53
C TYR A 68 15.97 21.45 -8.43
N GLY A 69 16.00 21.20 -9.74
CA GLY A 69 15.06 21.81 -10.68
C GLY A 69 13.62 21.38 -10.40
N ALA A 70 13.39 20.09 -10.18
CA ALA A 70 12.08 19.54 -9.84
C ALA A 70 11.55 20.11 -8.52
N VAL A 71 12.42 20.17 -7.49
CA VAL A 71 12.11 20.81 -6.18
C VAL A 71 11.69 22.27 -6.32
N ALA A 72 12.37 23.02 -7.18
CA ALA A 72 12.14 24.46 -7.33
C ALA A 72 11.07 24.83 -8.38
N SER A 73 10.60 23.87 -9.18
CA SER A 73 9.66 24.13 -10.27
C SER A 73 8.26 24.44 -9.75
N GLU A 74 7.54 25.29 -10.47
CA GLU A 74 6.11 25.49 -10.20
C GLU A 74 5.35 24.21 -10.55
N LYS A 75 4.60 23.67 -9.57
CA LYS A 75 3.85 22.42 -9.70
C LYS A 75 2.37 22.67 -9.96
N GLN A 76 2.04 23.84 -10.52
CA GLN A 76 0.68 24.24 -10.86
C GLN A 76 0.37 24.01 -12.33
N ILE A 77 -0.88 23.67 -12.63
CA ILE A 77 -1.41 23.62 -13.99
C ILE A 77 -2.08 24.94 -14.34
N LEU A 78 -1.79 25.48 -15.53
CA LEU A 78 -2.48 26.67 -16.02
C LEU A 78 -3.57 26.23 -16.99
N LEU A 79 -4.82 26.56 -16.64
CA LEU A 79 -6.00 26.29 -17.46
C LEU A 79 -6.46 27.58 -18.14
N TYR A 80 -6.54 27.58 -19.47
CA TYR A 80 -7.08 28.68 -20.26
C TYR A 80 -8.56 28.47 -20.63
N THR A 81 -9.11 27.33 -20.26
CA THR A 81 -10.52 26.94 -20.36
C THR A 81 -10.99 26.35 -19.03
N ASP A 82 -12.29 26.49 -18.73
CA ASP A 82 -12.91 25.83 -17.57
C ASP A 82 -13.04 24.34 -17.88
N LEU A 83 -12.37 23.49 -17.10
CA LEU A 83 -12.34 22.04 -17.25
C LEU A 83 -12.83 21.40 -15.95
N GLU A 84 -13.60 20.33 -16.06
CA GLU A 84 -13.99 19.54 -14.90
C GLU A 84 -12.78 18.79 -14.33
N ASP A 85 -12.83 18.44 -13.04
CA ASP A 85 -11.78 17.67 -12.35
C ASP A 85 -11.38 16.40 -13.11
N ARG A 86 -12.35 15.71 -13.69
CA ARG A 86 -12.12 14.50 -14.49
C ARG A 86 -11.36 14.73 -15.80
N GLU A 87 -11.29 15.96 -16.26
CA GLU A 87 -10.62 16.34 -17.51
C GLU A 87 -9.20 16.85 -17.25
N TRP A 88 -9.00 17.70 -16.24
CA TRP A 88 -7.70 18.32 -15.99
C TRP A 88 -6.79 17.50 -15.06
N LEU A 89 -7.33 16.76 -14.08
CA LEU A 89 -6.52 15.95 -13.15
C LEU A 89 -5.68 14.87 -13.85
N PRO A 90 -6.21 14.13 -14.85
CA PRO A 90 -5.40 13.18 -15.60
C PRO A 90 -4.20 13.84 -16.29
N ILE A 91 -4.40 15.04 -16.87
CA ILE A 91 -3.33 15.80 -17.54
C ILE A 91 -2.30 16.24 -16.50
N TYR A 92 -2.76 16.72 -15.35
CA TYR A 92 -1.92 17.20 -14.25
C TYR A 92 -0.99 16.11 -13.72
N TYR A 93 -1.55 14.99 -13.26
CA TYR A 93 -0.74 13.91 -12.66
C TYR A 93 0.14 13.18 -13.68
N ALA A 94 -0.32 13.04 -14.94
CA ALA A 94 0.51 12.44 -15.98
C ALA A 94 1.78 13.26 -16.26
N ALA A 95 1.72 14.59 -16.12
CA ALA A 95 2.89 15.45 -16.34
C ALA A 95 4.04 15.17 -15.36
N PHE A 96 3.73 14.83 -14.11
CA PHE A 96 4.75 14.46 -13.12
C PHE A 96 5.49 13.18 -13.48
N ILE A 97 4.87 12.24 -14.19
CA ILE A 97 5.50 10.96 -14.56
C ILE A 97 6.23 11.05 -15.91
N THR A 98 5.69 11.87 -16.82
CA THR A 98 6.09 11.90 -18.24
C THR A 98 7.04 13.05 -18.59
N ASP A 99 7.47 13.85 -17.60
CA ASP A 99 8.49 14.87 -17.85
C ASP A 99 9.78 14.22 -18.39
N PRO A 100 10.23 14.60 -19.60
CA PRO A 100 11.34 13.93 -20.28
C PRO A 100 12.69 14.07 -19.55
N LEU A 101 12.82 15.04 -18.64
CA LEU A 101 14.04 15.24 -17.86
C LEU A 101 14.23 14.15 -16.80
N GLN A 102 13.18 13.37 -16.48
CA GLN A 102 13.26 12.25 -15.54
C GLN A 102 13.64 10.93 -16.20
N GLU A 103 13.63 10.82 -17.53
CA GLU A 103 13.96 9.56 -18.20
C GLU A 103 15.35 9.02 -17.85
N PRO A 104 16.42 9.83 -17.74
CA PRO A 104 17.72 9.33 -17.27
C PRO A 104 17.64 8.70 -15.87
N PHE A 105 16.90 9.32 -14.94
CA PHE A 105 16.68 8.78 -13.59
C PHE A 105 15.93 7.43 -13.65
N PHE A 106 14.82 7.36 -14.39
CA PHE A 106 14.07 6.12 -14.52
C PHE A 106 14.89 5.01 -15.20
N ASN A 107 15.72 5.33 -16.19
CA ASN A 107 16.58 4.35 -16.84
C ASN A 107 17.57 3.70 -15.85
N GLU A 108 18.23 4.51 -15.02
CA GLU A 108 19.17 4.01 -14.00
C GLU A 108 18.44 3.18 -12.93
N LEU A 109 17.28 3.66 -12.45
CA LEU A 109 16.45 2.93 -11.49
C LEU A 109 15.94 1.59 -12.04
N MET A 110 15.40 1.59 -13.25
CA MET A 110 14.90 0.38 -13.90
C MET A 110 16.02 -0.62 -14.18
N GLN A 111 17.21 -0.15 -14.59
CA GLN A 111 18.36 -1.02 -14.78
C GLN A 111 18.75 -1.72 -13.47
N ALA A 112 18.79 -0.99 -12.35
CA ALA A 112 19.06 -1.56 -11.04
C ALA A 112 18.00 -2.62 -10.63
N LEU A 113 16.72 -2.31 -10.80
CA LEU A 113 15.63 -3.22 -10.50
C LEU A 113 15.67 -4.49 -11.38
N TRP A 114 15.93 -4.36 -12.68
CA TRP A 114 16.05 -5.53 -13.59
C TRP A 114 17.26 -6.40 -13.30
N MET A 115 18.37 -5.83 -12.80
CA MET A 115 19.50 -6.64 -12.32
C MET A 115 19.07 -7.51 -11.14
N ILE A 116 18.37 -6.94 -10.16
CA ILE A 116 17.81 -7.71 -9.02
C ILE A 116 16.82 -8.78 -9.52
N GLN A 117 15.95 -8.43 -10.47
CA GLN A 117 15.02 -9.38 -11.09
C GLN A 117 15.75 -10.60 -11.66
N GLN A 118 16.83 -10.37 -12.40
CA GLN A 118 17.63 -11.43 -13.01
C GLN A 118 18.38 -12.25 -11.96
N ASP A 119 19.03 -11.59 -11.01
CA ASP A 119 19.84 -12.23 -9.96
C ASP A 119 18.99 -13.14 -9.07
N LEU A 120 17.78 -12.69 -8.72
CA LEU A 120 16.83 -13.47 -7.89
C LEU A 120 15.88 -14.33 -8.71
N SER A 121 15.98 -14.30 -10.05
CA SER A 121 15.09 -15.03 -10.97
C SER A 121 13.61 -14.80 -10.66
N LEU A 122 13.22 -13.53 -10.50
CA LEU A 122 11.84 -13.14 -10.20
C LEU A 122 10.98 -13.26 -11.46
N ASP A 123 9.79 -13.85 -11.29
CA ASP A 123 8.73 -13.78 -12.30
C ASP A 123 8.09 -12.38 -12.34
N ASP A 124 7.12 -12.19 -13.24
CA ASP A 124 6.46 -10.89 -13.41
C ASP A 124 5.71 -10.46 -12.14
N ASP A 125 5.06 -11.35 -11.39
CA ASP A 125 4.36 -10.95 -10.17
C ASP A 125 5.34 -10.56 -9.06
N ARG A 126 6.38 -11.37 -8.85
CA ARG A 126 7.42 -11.09 -7.85
C ARG A 126 8.22 -9.84 -8.18
N PHE A 127 8.44 -9.53 -9.46
CA PHE A 127 9.10 -8.28 -9.86
C PHE A 127 8.23 -7.06 -9.60
N LEU A 128 6.92 -7.14 -9.88
CA LEU A 128 5.98 -6.08 -9.49
C LEU A 128 6.01 -5.88 -7.97
N GLU A 129 5.99 -6.97 -7.20
CA GLU A 129 6.03 -6.92 -5.73
C GLU A 129 7.34 -6.33 -5.21
N LEU A 130 8.48 -6.61 -5.83
CA LEU A 130 9.76 -5.95 -5.51
C LEU A 130 9.66 -4.43 -5.66
N CYS A 131 9.11 -3.96 -6.79
CA CYS A 131 8.90 -2.54 -7.04
C CYS A 131 7.93 -1.91 -6.04
N THR A 132 6.83 -2.60 -5.72
CA THR A 132 5.85 -2.16 -4.72
C THR A 132 6.47 -2.06 -3.33
N VAL A 133 7.17 -3.11 -2.88
CA VAL A 133 7.82 -3.16 -1.56
C VAL A 133 8.91 -2.09 -1.44
N PHE A 134 9.69 -1.86 -2.51
CA PHE A 134 10.64 -0.74 -2.55
C PHE A 134 9.94 0.59 -2.23
N VAL A 135 8.88 0.93 -2.95
CA VAL A 135 8.19 2.22 -2.74
C VAL A 135 7.51 2.27 -1.37
N GLN A 136 6.88 1.19 -0.92
CA GLN A 136 6.29 1.07 0.42
C GLN A 136 7.33 1.19 1.54
N SER A 137 8.60 0.88 1.27
CA SER A 137 9.67 0.98 2.27
C SER A 137 10.14 2.40 2.55
N LEU A 138 9.90 3.34 1.62
CA LEU A 138 10.17 4.76 1.88
C LEU A 138 9.24 5.22 3.01
N PRO A 139 9.72 6.00 4.00
CA PRO A 139 8.87 6.65 4.98
C PRO A 139 7.69 7.41 4.35
N TYR A 140 6.57 7.45 5.09
CA TYR A 140 5.42 8.28 4.76
C TYR A 140 5.65 9.69 5.32
N ASP A 141 5.38 10.70 4.50
CA ASP A 141 5.41 12.11 4.89
C ASP A 141 3.99 12.58 5.20
N ASP A 142 3.70 12.88 6.47
CA ASP A 142 2.39 13.38 6.92
C ASP A 142 2.33 14.91 7.00
N ASP A 143 3.36 15.62 6.48
CA ASP A 143 3.40 17.06 6.47
C ASP A 143 2.39 17.66 5.49
N THR A 144 1.19 17.91 6.01
CA THR A 144 0.08 18.57 5.29
C THR A 144 0.36 20.00 4.81
N THR A 145 1.54 20.58 5.10
CA THR A 145 1.93 21.90 4.58
C THR A 145 2.44 21.85 3.14
N LEU A 146 2.90 20.67 2.68
CA LEU A 146 3.20 20.39 1.28
C LEU A 146 1.95 19.83 0.63
N VAL A 147 1.35 20.61 -0.27
CA VAL A 147 0.07 20.27 -0.93
C VAL A 147 0.27 19.84 -2.38
N GLU A 148 1.43 20.17 -2.97
CA GLU A 148 1.74 19.88 -4.36
C GLU A 148 2.55 18.59 -4.45
N PRO A 149 2.19 17.65 -5.34
CA PRO A 149 2.92 16.40 -5.52
C PRO A 149 4.37 16.65 -5.93
N LYS A 150 5.24 15.78 -5.48
CA LYS A 150 6.63 15.67 -5.89
C LYS A 150 6.73 14.93 -7.23
N TYR A 151 7.69 15.34 -8.03
CA TYR A 151 8.13 14.52 -9.16
C TYR A 151 8.78 13.23 -8.62
N PRO A 152 8.65 12.08 -9.32
CA PRO A 152 9.29 10.82 -8.92
C PRO A 152 10.78 10.91 -8.57
N ILE A 153 11.55 11.74 -9.27
CA ILE A 153 12.96 11.99 -8.96
C ILE A 153 13.17 12.66 -7.58
N GLU A 154 12.23 13.51 -7.14
CA GLU A 154 12.23 14.13 -5.82
C GLU A 154 11.86 13.11 -4.75
N THR A 155 10.77 12.36 -4.92
CA THR A 155 10.33 11.33 -3.96
C THR A 155 11.44 10.31 -3.72
N PHE A 156 12.12 9.88 -4.79
CA PHE A 156 13.29 9.02 -4.70
C PHE A 156 14.48 9.71 -4.03
N GLY A 157 14.78 10.97 -4.39
CA GLY A 157 15.91 11.73 -3.86
C GLY A 157 15.79 12.04 -2.37
N ASP A 158 14.61 12.45 -1.93
CA ASP A 158 14.28 12.76 -0.53
C ASP A 158 14.17 11.48 0.31
N GLY A 159 13.77 10.37 -0.32
CA GLY A 159 13.51 9.10 0.36
C GLY A 159 12.24 9.11 1.20
N THR A 160 11.31 10.03 0.95
CA THR A 160 10.02 10.14 1.65
C THR A 160 9.00 10.80 0.74
N GLY A 161 7.72 10.53 1.00
CA GLY A 161 6.60 11.17 0.31
C GLY A 161 5.28 10.77 0.93
N ASP A 162 4.21 11.46 0.58
CA ASP A 162 2.85 11.14 0.99
C ASP A 162 2.18 10.16 -0.01
N CYS A 163 0.84 10.14 -0.06
CA CYS A 163 0.10 9.17 -0.87
C CYS A 163 0.25 9.38 -2.39
N ASP A 164 0.29 10.63 -2.88
CA ASP A 164 0.42 10.88 -4.32
C ASP A 164 1.87 10.79 -4.77
N ASP A 165 2.83 11.34 -4.03
CA ASP A 165 4.27 11.21 -4.26
C ASP A 165 4.68 9.75 -4.52
N LYS A 166 4.33 8.86 -3.58
CA LYS A 166 4.69 7.45 -3.63
C LYS A 166 3.96 6.74 -4.76
N SER A 167 2.71 7.11 -5.02
CA SER A 167 1.92 6.52 -6.12
C SER A 167 2.44 6.93 -7.49
N LEU A 168 2.87 8.19 -7.67
CA LEU A 168 3.51 8.68 -8.89
C LEU A 168 4.83 7.95 -9.17
N LEU A 169 5.66 7.76 -8.14
CA LEU A 169 6.91 6.99 -8.26
C LEU A 169 6.63 5.54 -8.66
N LEU A 170 5.74 4.84 -7.95
CA LEU A 170 5.43 3.44 -8.26
C LEU A 170 4.81 3.29 -9.65
N ALA A 171 3.85 4.14 -10.03
CA ALA A 171 3.24 4.09 -11.35
C ALA A 171 4.26 4.36 -12.47
N GLY A 172 5.20 5.28 -12.25
CA GLY A 172 6.31 5.54 -13.16
C GLY A 172 7.25 4.35 -13.35
N ILE A 173 7.50 3.57 -12.29
CA ILE A 173 8.29 2.33 -12.33
C ILE A 173 7.53 1.21 -13.07
N LEU A 174 6.28 0.92 -12.66
CA LEU A 174 5.51 -0.20 -13.19
C LEU A 174 5.15 -0.02 -14.68
N SER A 175 4.80 1.20 -15.09
CA SER A 175 4.53 1.50 -16.50
C SER A 175 5.75 1.25 -17.39
N ARG A 176 6.96 1.64 -16.94
CA ARG A 176 8.23 1.38 -17.65
C ARG A 176 8.66 -0.08 -17.59
N ALA A 177 8.24 -0.82 -16.57
CA ALA A 177 8.39 -2.28 -16.50
C ALA A 177 7.42 -3.05 -17.41
N GLY A 178 6.46 -2.36 -18.05
CA GLY A 178 5.53 -2.92 -19.03
C GLY A 178 4.22 -3.45 -18.43
N TYR A 179 3.88 -3.10 -17.18
CA TYR A 179 2.58 -3.42 -16.58
C TYR A 179 1.51 -2.42 -16.99
N GLU A 180 0.31 -2.91 -17.27
CA GLU A 180 -0.86 -2.07 -17.49
C GLU A 180 -1.26 -1.41 -16.16
N THR A 181 -0.89 -0.15 -16.01
CA THR A 181 -0.84 0.57 -14.73
C THR A 181 -1.69 1.84 -14.80
N ALA A 182 -2.31 2.21 -13.68
CA ALA A 182 -3.03 3.47 -13.54
C ALA A 182 -2.81 4.09 -12.15
N LEU A 183 -2.99 5.40 -12.02
CA LEU A 183 -3.24 6.02 -10.71
C LEU A 183 -4.73 5.90 -10.39
N LEU A 184 -5.03 5.66 -9.12
CA LEU A 184 -6.38 5.60 -8.57
C LEU A 184 -6.54 6.79 -7.63
N LEU A 185 -7.21 7.84 -8.10
CA LEU A 185 -7.39 9.07 -7.35
C LEU A 185 -8.77 9.14 -6.69
N TYR A 186 -8.81 9.03 -5.36
CA TYR A 186 -10.01 9.10 -4.53
C TYR A 186 -10.19 10.53 -4.00
N LEU A 187 -10.99 11.34 -4.70
CA LEU A 187 -11.16 12.76 -4.39
C LEU A 187 -11.83 13.01 -3.03
N GLU A 188 -12.81 12.18 -2.65
CA GLU A 188 -13.55 12.36 -1.40
C GLU A 188 -12.68 12.06 -0.18
N GLU A 189 -11.90 10.99 -0.27
CA GLU A 189 -10.99 10.54 0.78
C GLU A 189 -9.62 11.22 0.75
N LYS A 190 -9.35 12.04 -0.29
CA LYS A 190 -8.04 12.69 -0.53
C LYS A 190 -6.90 11.68 -0.50
N HIS A 191 -7.08 10.58 -1.23
CA HIS A 191 -6.11 9.49 -1.26
C HIS A 191 -5.75 9.15 -2.70
N MET A 192 -4.49 8.78 -2.90
CA MET A 192 -4.02 8.23 -4.16
C MET A 192 -3.41 6.85 -3.92
N ALA A 193 -3.72 5.93 -4.81
CA ALA A 193 -3.14 4.59 -4.87
C ALA A 193 -2.72 4.27 -6.30
N VAL A 194 -2.09 3.10 -6.48
CA VAL A 194 -1.76 2.58 -7.81
C VAL A 194 -2.69 1.41 -8.15
N GLY A 195 -3.12 1.38 -9.41
CA GLY A 195 -3.86 0.27 -10.00
C GLY A 195 -2.96 -0.52 -10.94
N VAL A 196 -3.03 -1.85 -10.88
CA VAL A 196 -2.47 -2.74 -11.92
C VAL A 196 -3.53 -3.65 -12.50
N ARG A 197 -3.53 -3.87 -13.81
CA ARG A 197 -4.40 -4.88 -14.42
C ARG A 197 -4.19 -6.22 -13.76
N ALA A 198 -5.26 -6.87 -13.33
CA ALA A 198 -5.14 -8.13 -12.60
C ALA A 198 -6.26 -9.13 -12.90
N SER A 199 -5.97 -10.39 -12.62
CA SER A 199 -6.90 -11.50 -12.74
C SER A 199 -7.36 -11.96 -11.34
N GLY A 200 -8.61 -11.70 -10.97
CA GLY A 200 -9.22 -12.30 -9.77
C GLY A 200 -9.22 -11.46 -8.48
N CYS A 201 -8.60 -10.26 -8.46
CA CYS A 201 -8.68 -9.30 -7.35
C CYS A 201 -8.93 -7.87 -7.84
N VAL A 202 -9.99 -7.71 -8.64
CA VAL A 202 -10.36 -6.42 -9.24
C VAL A 202 -11.03 -5.52 -8.19
N ALA A 203 -10.43 -4.36 -7.94
CA ALA A 203 -10.95 -3.33 -7.03
C ALA A 203 -11.74 -2.23 -7.76
N THR A 204 -11.49 -2.01 -9.05
CA THR A 204 -12.16 -0.98 -9.85
C THR A 204 -13.03 -1.58 -10.95
N GLU A 205 -14.07 -0.87 -11.39
CA GLU A 205 -14.93 -1.34 -12.49
C GLU A 205 -14.14 -1.62 -13.77
N ASP A 206 -13.08 -0.85 -14.01
CA ASP A 206 -12.21 -0.98 -15.17
C ASP A 206 -11.17 -2.09 -15.04
N GLY A 207 -11.23 -2.94 -14.02
CA GLY A 207 -10.44 -4.17 -13.96
C GLY A 207 -9.03 -4.04 -13.38
N TYR A 208 -8.77 -3.03 -12.55
CA TYR A 208 -7.50 -2.85 -11.84
C TYR A 208 -7.58 -3.42 -10.42
N ALA A 209 -6.53 -4.14 -10.00
CA ALA A 209 -6.23 -4.45 -8.61
C ALA A 209 -5.65 -3.22 -7.90
N TYR A 210 -6.00 -3.05 -6.63
CA TYR A 210 -5.53 -1.97 -5.79
C TYR A 210 -4.11 -2.26 -5.24
N ILE A 211 -3.24 -1.26 -5.29
CA ILE A 211 -1.91 -1.29 -4.65
C ILE A 211 -1.82 -0.11 -3.69
N GLU A 212 -1.78 -0.41 -2.40
CA GLU A 212 -1.47 0.58 -1.38
C GLU A 212 0.03 0.94 -1.44
N THR A 213 0.37 2.22 -1.44
CA THR A 213 1.76 2.68 -1.51
C THR A 213 2.27 3.24 -0.19
N THR A 214 1.38 3.66 0.72
CA THR A 214 1.73 4.38 1.96
C THR A 214 2.29 3.50 3.06
N LYS A 215 1.91 2.22 3.08
CA LYS A 215 2.34 1.24 4.08
C LYS A 215 2.53 -0.15 3.47
N PRO A 216 3.33 -1.03 4.10
CA PRO A 216 3.43 -2.42 3.68
C PRO A 216 2.04 -3.07 3.56
N HIS A 217 1.71 -3.51 2.35
CA HIS A 217 0.44 -4.13 2.02
C HIS A 217 0.60 -5.07 0.82
N PHE A 218 -0.12 -6.19 0.82
CA PHE A 218 -0.16 -7.07 -0.34
C PHE A 218 -0.87 -6.41 -1.53
N VAL A 219 -0.33 -6.65 -2.72
CA VAL A 219 -0.93 -6.27 -3.99
C VAL A 219 -2.31 -6.91 -4.14
N GLY A 220 -3.29 -6.11 -4.58
CA GLY A 220 -4.64 -6.57 -4.86
C GLY A 220 -5.54 -6.73 -3.63
N LEU A 221 -5.02 -6.49 -2.43
CA LEU A 221 -5.87 -6.40 -1.24
C LEU A 221 -6.28 -4.96 -0.99
N TYR A 222 -7.59 -4.76 -0.90
CA TYR A 222 -8.18 -3.49 -0.51
C TYR A 222 -8.07 -3.32 1.01
N PRO A 223 -7.48 -2.24 1.53
CA PRO A 223 -7.37 -2.02 2.96
C PRO A 223 -8.75 -1.76 3.57
N GLU A 224 -9.04 -2.35 4.73
CA GLU A 224 -10.25 -2.02 5.51
C GLU A 224 -10.22 -0.55 5.97
N ARG A 225 -9.03 -0.08 6.34
CA ARG A 225 -8.74 1.30 6.77
C ARG A 225 -7.35 1.72 6.32
N LEU A 226 -7.25 2.96 5.85
CA LEU A 226 -6.01 3.66 5.62
C LEU A 226 -5.53 4.35 6.90
N GLU A 227 -4.39 5.03 6.83
CA GLU A 227 -3.93 5.89 7.90
C GLU A 227 -4.96 7.01 8.20
N GLY A 228 -5.05 7.44 9.46
CA GLY A 228 -6.08 8.38 9.90
C GLY A 228 -7.51 7.81 9.94
N ASP A 229 -7.65 6.48 9.97
CA ASP A 229 -8.94 5.75 10.00
C ASP A 229 -9.85 5.97 8.77
N ILE A 230 -9.27 6.44 7.66
CA ILE A 230 -9.99 6.69 6.41
C ILE A 230 -10.48 5.35 5.81
N VAL A 231 -11.75 5.33 5.40
CA VAL A 231 -12.36 4.20 4.68
C VAL A 231 -12.64 4.65 3.25
N LEU A 232 -12.05 3.97 2.28
CA LEU A 232 -12.29 4.26 0.87
C LEU A 232 -13.67 3.75 0.45
N SER A 233 -14.56 4.67 0.08
CA SER A 233 -15.96 4.41 -0.28
C SER A 233 -16.35 4.98 -1.64
N SER A 234 -15.64 6.01 -2.12
CA SER A 234 -15.86 6.61 -3.43
C SER A 234 -15.26 5.78 -4.57
N GLN A 235 -15.68 6.08 -5.81
CA GLN A 235 -15.04 5.53 -7.01
C GLN A 235 -13.87 6.42 -7.42
N PRO A 236 -12.68 5.86 -7.70
CA PRO A 236 -11.54 6.67 -8.07
C PRO A 236 -11.68 7.24 -9.49
N ILE A 237 -11.04 8.38 -9.74
CA ILE A 237 -10.66 8.76 -11.11
C ILE A 237 -9.48 7.87 -11.49
N ILE A 238 -9.63 7.14 -12.59
CA ILE A 238 -8.60 6.23 -13.11
C ILE A 238 -7.78 7.00 -14.14
N ILE A 239 -6.48 7.10 -13.90
CA ILE A 239 -5.53 7.81 -14.76
C ILE A 239 -4.52 6.80 -15.29
N PRO A 240 -4.70 6.25 -16.50
CA PRO A 240 -3.75 5.29 -17.08
C PRO A 240 -2.34 5.88 -17.21
N VAL A 241 -1.32 5.07 -16.94
CA VAL A 241 0.09 5.45 -17.01
C VAL A 241 0.85 4.47 -17.91
N GLY A 242 1.37 4.99 -19.03
CA GLY A 242 2.09 4.21 -20.03
C GLY A 242 1.20 3.31 -20.89
N GLU A 243 1.83 2.38 -21.61
CA GLU A 243 1.20 1.49 -22.60
C GLU A 243 1.50 0.00 -22.33
N GLY A 244 1.80 -0.34 -21.07
CA GLY A 244 2.11 -1.71 -20.66
C GLY A 244 0.91 -2.66 -20.79
N GLU A 245 1.18 -3.96 -20.90
CA GLU A 245 0.17 -5.02 -21.05
C GLU A 245 0.29 -6.14 -20.00
N LYS A 246 1.40 -6.17 -19.24
CA LYS A 246 1.60 -7.17 -18.18
C LYS A 246 0.58 -6.97 -17.07
N ARG A 247 0.23 -8.09 -16.43
CA ARG A 247 -0.84 -8.19 -15.43
C ARG A 247 -0.30 -8.82 -14.15
N TYR A 248 -1.06 -8.66 -13.08
CA TYR A 248 -0.84 -9.37 -11.82
C TYR A 248 -1.78 -10.57 -11.69
N ASP A 249 -1.24 -11.77 -11.48
CA ASP A 249 -2.01 -13.03 -11.50
C ASP A 249 -2.05 -13.77 -10.14
N SER A 250 -1.25 -13.33 -9.15
CA SER A 250 -1.15 -13.92 -7.81
C SER A 250 -2.24 -13.46 -6.83
N CYS A 251 -3.30 -12.81 -7.32
CA CYS A 251 -4.48 -12.40 -6.56
C CYS A 251 -5.08 -13.50 -5.68
N HIS A 252 -5.05 -14.75 -6.14
CA HIS A 252 -5.61 -15.88 -5.40
C HIS A 252 -4.86 -16.17 -4.08
N GLU A 253 -3.56 -15.90 -4.03
CA GLU A 253 -2.75 -16.06 -2.83
C GLU A 253 -2.99 -14.91 -1.84
N THR A 254 -3.03 -13.67 -2.33
CA THR A 254 -3.28 -12.51 -1.48
C THR A 254 -4.70 -12.54 -0.93
N ALA A 255 -5.69 -12.97 -1.72
CA ALA A 255 -7.06 -13.22 -1.27
C ALA A 255 -7.12 -14.31 -0.17
N ALA A 256 -6.29 -15.36 -0.26
CA ALA A 256 -6.20 -16.37 0.79
C ALA A 256 -5.69 -15.78 2.11
N PHE A 257 -4.72 -14.85 2.08
CA PHE A 257 -4.26 -14.16 3.28
C PHE A 257 -5.37 -13.32 3.92
N SER A 258 -6.15 -12.60 3.12
CA SER A 258 -7.30 -11.85 3.61
C SER A 258 -8.34 -12.76 4.28
N ALA A 259 -8.67 -13.89 3.65
CA ALA A 259 -9.58 -14.88 4.21
C ALA A 259 -9.05 -15.46 5.54
N ILE A 260 -7.76 -15.78 5.63
CA ILE A 260 -7.14 -16.26 6.88
C ILE A 260 -7.15 -15.17 7.97
N LEU A 261 -6.85 -13.92 7.64
CA LEU A 261 -6.90 -12.82 8.61
C LEU A 261 -8.30 -12.68 9.21
N HIS A 262 -9.34 -12.73 8.37
CA HIS A 262 -10.73 -12.71 8.84
C HIS A 262 -11.06 -13.93 9.71
N PHE A 263 -10.70 -15.12 9.25
CA PHE A 263 -10.90 -16.36 10.00
C PHE A 263 -10.21 -16.32 11.38
N CYS A 264 -8.95 -15.87 11.46
CA CYS A 264 -8.24 -15.75 12.73
C CYS A 264 -8.93 -14.78 13.70
N ARG A 265 -9.46 -13.66 13.22
CA ARG A 265 -10.21 -12.71 14.05
C ARG A 265 -11.47 -13.37 14.61
N ASP A 266 -12.26 -14.03 13.76
CA ASP A 266 -13.48 -14.73 14.17
C ASP A 266 -13.19 -15.84 15.21
N GLN A 267 -12.11 -16.60 15.02
CA GLN A 267 -11.71 -17.63 15.98
C GLN A 267 -11.28 -17.04 17.32
N VAL A 268 -10.49 -15.96 17.30
CA VAL A 268 -10.06 -15.28 18.53
C VAL A 268 -11.26 -14.71 19.28
N ASP A 269 -12.22 -14.09 18.59
CA ASP A 269 -13.43 -13.56 19.22
C ASP A 269 -14.28 -14.67 19.85
N ALA A 270 -14.45 -15.80 19.15
CA ALA A 270 -15.16 -16.96 19.68
C ALA A 270 -14.47 -17.58 20.90
N LEU A 271 -13.14 -17.67 20.87
CA LEU A 271 -12.33 -18.18 22.00
C LEU A 271 -12.38 -17.23 23.19
N ASN A 272 -12.33 -15.91 22.96
CA ASN A 272 -12.48 -14.91 24.02
C ASN A 272 -13.81 -15.05 24.75
N ALA A 273 -14.93 -15.20 24.03
CA ALA A 273 -16.24 -15.42 24.63
C ALA A 273 -16.30 -16.72 25.48
N ARG A 274 -15.62 -17.78 25.04
CA ARG A 274 -15.50 -19.04 25.82
C ARG A 274 -14.64 -18.85 27.07
N MET A 275 -13.50 -18.17 26.95
CA MET A 275 -12.61 -17.86 28.07
C MET A 275 -13.30 -17.00 29.12
N GLU A 276 -14.11 -16.01 28.71
CA GLU A 276 -14.91 -15.20 29.64
C GLU A 276 -15.92 -16.04 30.43
N THR A 277 -16.50 -17.05 29.80
CA THR A 277 -17.43 -17.97 30.44
C THR A 277 -16.72 -18.89 31.45
N GLU A 278 -15.65 -19.56 31.03
CA GLU A 278 -14.84 -20.39 31.93
C GLU A 278 -14.25 -19.58 33.10
N SER A 279 -13.79 -18.34 32.84
CA SER A 279 -13.27 -17.45 33.87
C SER A 279 -14.34 -17.11 34.92
N ARG A 280 -15.61 -16.98 34.51
CA ARG A 280 -16.72 -16.75 35.44
C ARG A 280 -17.00 -17.99 36.28
N GLU A 281 -17.11 -19.16 35.66
CA GLU A 281 -17.36 -20.43 36.34
C GLU A 281 -16.23 -20.79 37.31
N LEU A 282 -14.98 -20.51 36.94
CA LEU A 282 -13.83 -20.67 37.84
C LEU A 282 -13.89 -19.76 39.06
N ARG A 283 -14.32 -18.50 38.91
CA ARG A 283 -14.51 -17.57 40.03
C ARG A 283 -15.62 -18.04 40.97
N GLU A 284 -16.75 -18.47 40.42
CA GLU A 284 -17.86 -19.01 41.22
C GLU A 284 -17.41 -20.25 42.01
N LEU A 285 -16.71 -21.19 41.36
CA LEU A 285 -16.19 -22.38 42.03
C LEU A 285 -15.12 -22.05 43.09
N GLU A 286 -14.27 -21.04 42.85
CA GLU A 286 -13.29 -20.57 43.83
C GLU A 286 -13.98 -20.02 45.10
N GLU A 287 -15.06 -19.25 44.94
CA GLU A 287 -15.88 -18.76 46.05
C GLU A 287 -16.51 -19.92 46.85
N GLU A 288 -17.10 -20.90 46.16
CA GLU A 288 -17.70 -22.08 46.81
C GLU A 288 -16.66 -22.92 47.57
N ILE A 289 -15.46 -23.10 46.99
CA ILE A 289 -14.33 -23.80 47.63
C ILE A 289 -13.90 -23.04 48.89
N ALA A 290 -13.82 -21.71 48.84
CA ALA A 290 -13.43 -20.87 49.97
C ALA A 290 -14.46 -20.93 51.11
N ASP A 291 -15.75 -20.94 50.79
CA ASP A 291 -16.84 -21.09 51.75
C ASP A 291 -16.81 -22.48 52.41
N LEU A 292 -16.65 -23.54 51.63
CA LEU A 292 -16.53 -24.90 52.16
C LEU A 292 -15.29 -25.04 53.06
N ARG A 293 -14.17 -24.47 52.65
CA ARG A 293 -12.94 -24.45 53.46
C ARG A 293 -13.15 -23.75 54.80
N SER A 294 -13.86 -22.62 54.80
CA SER A 294 -14.20 -21.89 56.02
C SER A 294 -15.10 -22.69 56.95
N SER A 295 -16.08 -23.43 56.40
CA SER A 295 -16.94 -24.36 57.15
C SER A 295 -16.14 -25.52 57.77
N MET A 296 -15.23 -26.10 57.00
CA MET A 296 -14.33 -27.18 57.47
C MET A 296 -13.43 -26.70 58.61
N ASP A 297 -12.81 -25.53 58.48
CA ASP A 297 -11.97 -24.94 59.51
C ASP A 297 -12.73 -24.68 60.81
N LEU A 298 -14.01 -24.28 60.73
CA LEU A 298 -14.88 -24.12 61.88
C LEU A 298 -15.16 -25.46 62.59
N HIS A 299 -15.52 -26.51 61.84
CA HIS A 299 -15.71 -27.85 62.40
C HIS A 299 -14.46 -28.39 63.08
N LEU A 300 -13.29 -28.14 62.50
CA LEU A 300 -12.01 -28.54 63.08
C LEU A 300 -11.74 -27.82 64.41
N ARG A 301 -11.98 -26.50 64.47
CA ARG A 301 -11.80 -25.69 65.70
C ARG A 301 -12.73 -26.11 66.83
N GLU A 302 -13.96 -26.52 66.51
CA GLU A 302 -14.96 -26.94 67.49
C GLU A 302 -14.89 -28.44 67.85
N GLY A 303 -13.90 -29.17 67.32
CA GLY A 303 -13.71 -30.61 67.60
C GLY A 303 -14.76 -31.52 66.96
N ARG A 304 -15.51 -31.02 65.96
CA ARG A 304 -16.54 -31.76 65.23
C ARG A 304 -15.94 -32.56 64.06
N TYR A 305 -15.15 -33.57 64.39
CA TYR A 305 -14.38 -34.35 63.40
C TYR A 305 -15.24 -35.17 62.43
N THR A 306 -16.42 -35.62 62.86
CA THR A 306 -17.34 -36.37 61.98
C THR A 306 -17.89 -35.50 60.87
N GLU A 307 -18.31 -34.28 61.19
CA GLU A 307 -18.79 -33.28 60.24
C GLU A 307 -17.67 -32.82 59.29
N TYR A 308 -16.47 -32.57 59.82
CA TYR A 308 -15.29 -32.28 59.01
C TYR A 308 -15.00 -33.41 57.99
N ASN A 309 -14.92 -34.66 58.47
CA ASN A 309 -14.61 -35.81 57.61
C ASN A 309 -15.68 -36.07 56.54
N ARG A 310 -16.93 -35.63 56.74
CA ARG A 310 -18.00 -35.68 55.72
C ARG A 310 -17.79 -34.66 54.60
N GLN A 311 -17.16 -33.52 54.88
CA GLN A 311 -16.90 -32.46 53.90
C GLN A 311 -15.63 -32.70 53.07
N VAL A 312 -14.64 -33.44 53.60
CA VAL A 312 -13.37 -33.71 52.89
C VAL A 312 -13.57 -34.28 51.48
N PRO A 313 -14.42 -35.29 51.23
CA PRO A 313 -14.64 -35.81 49.87
C PRO A 313 -15.24 -34.76 48.92
N VAL A 314 -16.13 -33.90 49.42
CA VAL A 314 -16.77 -32.83 48.64
C VAL A 314 -15.73 -31.78 48.27
N PHE A 315 -14.92 -31.34 49.24
CA PHE A 315 -13.83 -30.40 49.00
C PHE A 315 -12.83 -30.93 47.97
N ASN A 316 -12.40 -32.19 48.11
CA ASN A 316 -11.49 -32.81 47.17
C ASN A 316 -12.09 -32.91 45.76
N ALA A 317 -13.39 -33.17 45.63
CA ALA A 317 -14.08 -33.20 44.35
C ALA A 317 -14.12 -31.81 43.69
N MET A 318 -14.43 -30.76 44.46
CA MET A 318 -14.43 -29.37 43.95
C MET A 318 -13.05 -28.91 43.51
N ILE A 319 -11.99 -29.27 44.25
CA ILE A 319 -10.60 -28.98 43.84
C ILE A 319 -10.25 -29.72 42.54
N ALA A 320 -10.70 -30.97 42.38
CA ALA A 320 -10.47 -31.72 41.15
C ALA A 320 -11.20 -31.08 39.96
N GLU A 321 -12.44 -30.64 40.16
CA GLU A 321 -13.20 -29.90 39.14
C GLU A 321 -12.53 -28.56 38.78
N TYR A 322 -12.08 -27.81 39.78
CA TYR A 322 -11.36 -26.54 39.57
C TYR A 322 -10.11 -26.75 38.72
N ASN A 323 -9.29 -27.74 39.06
CA ASN A 323 -8.08 -28.06 38.28
C ASN A 323 -8.41 -28.46 36.84
N MET A 324 -9.45 -29.28 36.64
CA MET A 324 -9.90 -29.66 35.30
C MET A 324 -10.35 -28.44 34.47
N ARG A 325 -11.05 -27.49 35.09
CA ARG A 325 -11.50 -26.25 34.43
C ARG A 325 -10.34 -25.31 34.11
N ILE A 326 -9.33 -25.23 35.00
CA ILE A 326 -8.09 -24.51 34.72
C ILE A 326 -7.38 -25.12 33.50
N ASP A 327 -7.30 -26.45 33.42
CA ASP A 327 -6.70 -27.12 32.26
C ASP A 327 -7.47 -26.80 30.97
N ALA A 328 -8.80 -26.83 31.01
CA ALA A 328 -9.65 -26.44 29.87
C ALA A 328 -9.46 -24.97 29.46
N TYR A 329 -9.41 -24.05 30.44
CA TYR A 329 -9.13 -22.64 30.19
C TYR A 329 -7.75 -22.44 29.54
N ASN A 330 -6.72 -23.14 30.02
CA ASN A 330 -5.38 -23.07 29.47
C ASN A 330 -5.29 -23.61 28.02
N GLU A 331 -6.12 -24.58 27.65
CA GLU A 331 -6.24 -25.01 26.24
C GLU A 331 -6.86 -23.91 25.36
N LEU A 332 -7.89 -23.20 25.85
CA LEU A 332 -8.48 -22.08 25.10
C LEU A 332 -7.44 -20.98 24.84
N VAL A 333 -6.62 -20.66 25.84
CA VAL A 333 -5.54 -19.68 25.71
C VAL A 333 -4.54 -20.12 24.64
N ARG A 334 -4.08 -21.38 24.68
CA ARG A 334 -3.15 -21.92 23.66
C ARG A 334 -3.72 -21.86 22.25
N GLU A 335 -5.01 -22.16 22.11
CA GLU A 335 -5.70 -22.10 20.82
C GLU A 335 -5.80 -20.66 20.31
N ALA A 336 -6.09 -19.69 21.19
CA ALA A 336 -6.14 -18.28 20.83
C ALA A 336 -4.76 -17.73 20.44
N GLU A 337 -3.72 -18.07 21.21
CA GLU A 337 -2.32 -17.70 20.93
C GLU A 337 -1.87 -18.20 19.55
N ARG A 338 -2.33 -19.39 19.14
CA ARG A 338 -2.06 -19.92 17.80
C ARG A 338 -2.63 -19.01 16.70
N TYR A 339 -3.91 -18.61 16.79
CA TYR A 339 -4.53 -17.75 15.77
C TYR A 339 -3.94 -16.34 15.77
N VAL A 340 -3.62 -15.79 16.95
CA VAL A 340 -2.88 -14.52 17.06
C VAL A 340 -1.51 -14.63 16.39
N GLY A 341 -0.80 -15.75 16.58
CA GLY A 341 0.48 -16.00 15.93
C GLY A 341 0.39 -16.08 14.40
N ILE A 342 -0.65 -16.73 13.86
CA ILE A 342 -0.91 -16.77 12.41
C ILE A 342 -1.19 -15.36 11.88
N HIS A 343 -2.04 -14.59 12.58
CA HIS A 343 -2.36 -13.22 12.20
C HIS A 343 -1.12 -12.33 12.20
N ALA A 344 -0.29 -12.40 13.24
CA ALA A 344 0.97 -11.64 13.33
C ALA A 344 1.95 -11.99 12.20
N MET A 345 2.11 -13.29 11.91
CA MET A 345 2.97 -13.77 10.83
C MET A 345 2.61 -13.14 9.47
N ILE A 346 1.31 -13.06 9.14
CA ILE A 346 0.86 -12.42 7.88
C ILE A 346 1.24 -10.94 7.84
N LEU A 347 1.08 -10.23 8.97
CA LEU A 347 1.32 -8.80 9.03
C LEU A 347 2.81 -8.45 8.97
N GLU A 348 3.69 -9.31 9.46
CA GLU A 348 5.14 -9.10 9.47
C GLU A 348 5.79 -9.48 8.13
N GLN A 349 5.22 -10.42 7.39
CA GLN A 349 5.81 -10.99 6.16
C GLN A 349 5.19 -10.44 4.87
N LYS A 350 4.71 -9.18 4.87
CA LYS A 350 4.08 -8.56 3.69
C LYS A 350 5.03 -8.33 2.50
N HIS A 351 6.33 -8.44 2.73
CA HIS A 351 7.39 -8.37 1.72
C HIS A 351 7.72 -9.73 1.08
N ASP A 352 7.06 -10.82 1.51
CA ASP A 352 7.33 -12.20 1.08
C ASP A 352 6.02 -12.99 0.85
N ARG A 353 5.19 -12.55 -0.11
CA ARG A 353 3.98 -13.31 -0.49
C ARG A 353 4.30 -14.79 -0.80
N PRO A 354 5.22 -15.13 -1.72
CA PRO A 354 5.38 -16.53 -2.12
C PRO A 354 5.88 -17.41 -0.98
N GLY A 355 6.85 -16.94 -0.18
CA GLY A 355 7.34 -17.68 0.99
C GLY A 355 6.27 -17.88 2.05
N LEU A 356 5.49 -16.82 2.34
CA LEU A 356 4.35 -16.89 3.26
C LEU A 356 3.28 -17.89 2.79
N TYR A 357 2.90 -17.84 1.51
CA TYR A 357 1.89 -18.74 0.96
C TYR A 357 2.31 -20.21 1.02
N GLN A 358 3.57 -20.51 0.65
CA GLN A 358 4.10 -21.88 0.75
C GLN A 358 4.19 -22.36 2.20
N ARG A 359 4.59 -21.49 3.13
CA ARG A 359 4.61 -21.82 4.56
C ARG A 359 3.22 -22.18 5.06
N MET A 360 2.20 -21.37 4.77
CA MET A 360 0.83 -21.65 5.18
C MET A 360 0.28 -22.94 4.59
N LYS A 361 0.60 -23.22 3.33
CA LYS A 361 0.23 -24.47 2.69
C LYS A 361 0.86 -25.67 3.39
N ARG A 362 2.16 -25.60 3.69
CA ARG A 362 2.92 -26.65 4.37
C ARG A 362 2.41 -26.90 5.79
N ASP A 363 2.10 -25.82 6.50
CA ASP A 363 1.69 -25.87 7.91
C ASP A 363 0.18 -26.18 8.06
N GLY A 364 -0.54 -26.40 6.95
CA GLY A 364 -1.95 -26.80 6.93
C GLY A 364 -2.95 -25.66 7.14
N ILE A 365 -2.48 -24.42 7.34
CA ILE A 365 -3.30 -23.25 7.64
C ILE A 365 -4.30 -22.96 6.51
N LEU A 366 -3.89 -23.09 5.25
CA LEU A 366 -4.81 -22.87 4.11
C LEU A 366 -6.00 -23.84 4.12
N ALA A 367 -5.80 -25.09 4.56
CA ALA A 367 -6.85 -26.11 4.60
C ALA A 367 -7.80 -25.97 5.79
N GLU A 368 -7.50 -25.09 6.75
CA GLU A 368 -8.40 -24.78 7.86
C GLU A 368 -9.48 -23.77 7.46
N VAL A 369 -9.21 -22.97 6.43
CA VAL A 369 -10.12 -21.94 5.90
C VAL A 369 -10.89 -22.44 4.68
N TYR A 370 -10.28 -23.28 3.85
CA TYR A 370 -10.85 -23.86 2.62
C TYR A 370 -10.98 -25.37 2.70
#